data_AF-A0A6P5AI64-F1
#
_entry.id   AF-A0A6P5AI64-F1
#
_cell.length_a   1.000
_cell.length_b   1.000
_cell.length_c   1.000
_cell.angle_alpha   90.00
_cell.angle_beta   90.00
_cell.angle_gamma   90.00
#
_symmetry.space_group_name_H-M   'P 1'
#
loop_
_entity.id
_entity.type
_entity.pdbx_description
1 polymer ?
#
loop_
_entity_poly.entity_id
_entity_poly.type
_entity_poly.pdbx_seq_one_letter_code
_entity_poly.pdbx_strand_id
1 'polypeptide(L)'
;MMASSGLSFENPVFAAYASYASLVVLKMFFVALYTTHTRFRVGVFANSEDVKGNKGAVARLDNPDVERVRRLHRNDLENIPAFLVVGLLYVLTGPSPGVAVWHFRVFAASRCLHTVSYLASRQPHRVLCFSAGLLTTISMAVHVLMVGTL
;
A
#
# COMPACT_ATOMS: atom_id res chain seq x y z
N MET A 1 35.58 -13.40 0.80
CA MET A 1 34.23 -13.59 0.23
C MET A 1 33.54 -12.24 0.38
N MET A 2 33.31 -11.52 -0.73
CA MET A 2 32.78 -10.15 -0.64
C MET A 2 31.39 -10.21 -0.02
N ALA A 3 31.20 -9.50 1.10
CA ALA A 3 29.89 -9.28 1.67
C ALA A 3 29.11 -8.46 0.64
N SER A 4 28.29 -9.12 -0.18
CA SER A 4 27.31 -8.45 -0.99
C SER A 4 26.34 -7.78 -0.01
N SER A 5 26.46 -6.47 0.10
CA SER A 5 25.60 -5.65 0.95
C SER A 5 24.15 -6.01 0.64
N GLY A 6 23.44 -6.67 1.57
CA GLY A 6 22.08 -7.17 1.33
C GLY A 6 21.12 -6.08 0.84
N LEU A 7 21.44 -4.82 1.12
CA LEU A 7 20.78 -3.59 0.70
C LEU A 7 21.50 -2.90 -0.48
N SER A 8 21.86 -3.65 -1.51
CA SER A 8 22.44 -3.15 -2.75
C SER A 8 21.54 -3.50 -3.94
N PHE A 9 21.44 -2.62 -4.94
CA PHE A 9 20.75 -2.94 -6.19
C PHE A 9 21.42 -4.05 -7.00
N GLU A 10 22.65 -4.44 -6.65
CA GLU A 10 23.30 -5.65 -7.17
C GLU A 10 22.65 -6.93 -6.63
N ASN A 11 22.00 -6.87 -5.47
CA ASN A 11 21.16 -7.96 -4.97
C ASN A 11 19.81 -7.94 -5.72
N PRO A 12 19.52 -8.94 -6.56
CA PRO A 12 18.29 -8.96 -7.36
C PRO A 12 17.02 -8.98 -6.50
N VAL A 13 17.09 -9.54 -5.28
CA VAL A 13 15.98 -9.58 -4.34
C VAL A 13 15.68 -8.18 -3.79
N PHE A 14 16.72 -7.46 -3.38
CA PHE A 14 16.58 -6.09 -2.91
C PHE A 14 16.12 -5.15 -4.02
N ALA A 15 16.69 -5.26 -5.23
CA ALA A 15 16.28 -4.44 -6.37
C ALA A 15 14.79 -4.65 -6.72
N ALA A 16 14.31 -5.89 -6.67
CA ALA A 16 12.90 -6.21 -6.85
C ALA A 16 12.05 -5.62 -5.71
N TYR A 17 12.44 -5.85 -4.46
CA TYR A 17 11.78 -5.29 -3.29
C TYR A 17 11.65 -3.76 -3.40
N ALA A 18 12.75 -3.05 -3.64
CA ALA A 18 12.79 -1.60 -3.76
C ALA A 18 11.88 -1.08 -4.87
N SER A 19 11.85 -1.77 -6.01
CA SER A 19 10.97 -1.44 -7.13
C SER A 19 9.49 -1.58 -6.75
N TYR A 20 9.08 -2.73 -6.21
CA TYR A 20 7.68 -2.97 -5.85
C TYR A 20 7.23 -2.14 -4.65
N ALA A 21 8.11 -1.92 -3.67
CA ALA A 21 7.90 -1.02 -2.54
C ALA A 21 7.64 0.41 -3.01
N SER A 22 8.49 0.94 -3.90
CA SER A 22 8.32 2.28 -4.46
C SER A 22 7.02 2.39 -5.26
N LEU A 23 6.65 1.36 -6.01
CA LEU A 23 5.41 1.32 -6.78
C LEU A 23 4.16 1.41 -5.88
N VAL A 24 4.10 0.65 -4.78
CA VAL A 24 2.94 0.70 -3.88
C VAL A 24 2.89 2.02 -3.09
N VAL A 25 4.04 2.59 -2.72
CA VAL A 25 4.11 3.92 -2.08
C VAL A 25 3.62 5.01 -3.03
N LEU A 26 4.05 4.97 -4.29
CA LEU A 26 3.59 5.92 -5.30
C LEU A 26 2.07 5.80 -5.52
N LYS A 27 1.55 4.57 -5.59
CA LYS A 27 0.11 4.29 -5.63
C LYS A 27 -0.63 4.86 -4.41
N MET A 28 -0.04 4.83 -3.22
CA MET A 28 -0.63 5.41 -2.01
C MET A 28 -0.71 6.94 -2.12
N PHE A 29 0.35 7.60 -2.62
CA PHE A 29 0.31 9.04 -2.90
C PHE A 29 -0.74 9.42 -3.94
N PHE A 30 -0.91 8.60 -4.98
CA PHE A 30 -2.00 8.81 -5.94
C PHE A 30 -3.39 8.76 -5.28
N VAL A 31 -3.62 7.86 -4.31
CA VAL A 31 -4.89 7.83 -3.57
C VAL A 31 -5.05 9.07 -2.67
N ALA A 32 -3.96 9.57 -2.08
CA ALA A 32 -3.99 10.84 -1.33
C ALA A 32 -4.41 12.01 -2.23
N LEU A 33 -3.79 12.14 -3.41
CA LEU A 33 -4.16 13.16 -4.41
C LEU A 33 -5.59 12.97 -4.91
N TYR A 34 -6.03 11.73 -5.13
CA TYR A 34 -7.40 11.43 -5.54
C TYR A 34 -8.43 11.79 -4.46
N THR A 35 -8.07 11.71 -3.18
CA THR A 35 -8.91 12.20 -2.07
C THR A 35 -9.12 13.71 -2.20
N THR A 36 -8.04 14.46 -2.41
CA THR A 36 -8.10 15.92 -2.62
C THR A 36 -8.93 16.26 -3.85
N HIS A 37 -8.69 15.58 -4.98
CA HIS A 37 -9.50 15.76 -6.19
C HIS A 37 -10.99 15.51 -5.93
N THR A 38 -11.32 14.45 -5.18
CA THR A 38 -12.70 14.14 -4.81
C THR A 38 -13.33 15.26 -3.99
N ARG A 39 -12.61 15.85 -3.02
CA ARG A 39 -13.08 17.00 -2.23
C ARG A 39 -13.45 18.20 -3.11
N PHE A 40 -12.58 18.55 -4.05
CA PHE A 40 -12.86 19.62 -5.02
C PHE A 40 -14.05 19.27 -5.92
N ARG A 41 -14.16 18.03 -6.39
CA ARG A 41 -15.26 17.56 -7.25
C ARG A 41 -16.62 17.67 -6.57
N VAL A 42 -16.72 17.34 -5.27
CA VAL A 42 -17.98 17.39 -4.53
C VAL A 42 -18.19 18.70 -3.76
N GLY A 43 -17.20 19.60 -3.74
CA GLY A 43 -17.25 20.84 -2.96
C GLY A 43 -17.28 20.64 -1.44
N VAL A 44 -16.77 19.50 -0.94
CA VAL A 44 -16.79 19.16 0.49
C VAL A 44 -15.38 19.07 1.04
N PHE A 45 -15.06 19.98 1.96
CA PHE A 45 -13.74 20.11 2.56
C PHE A 45 -13.76 19.72 4.05
N ALA A 46 -12.59 19.39 4.58
CA ALA A 46 -12.47 19.03 5.99
C ALA A 46 -12.48 20.27 6.89
N ASN A 47 -11.80 21.32 6.44
CA ASN A 47 -11.59 22.51 7.23
C ASN A 47 -12.36 23.71 6.66
N SER A 48 -12.64 24.68 7.52
CA SER A 48 -13.45 25.86 7.16
C SER A 48 -12.70 26.87 6.29
N GLU A 49 -11.38 26.92 6.40
CA GLU A 49 -10.50 27.77 5.60
C GLU A 49 -10.47 27.35 4.12
N ASP A 50 -10.57 26.06 3.84
CA ASP A 50 -10.61 25.51 2.46
C ASP A 50 -11.91 25.87 1.72
N VAL A 51 -12.94 26.27 2.47
CA VAL A 51 -14.21 26.77 1.92
C VAL A 51 -14.10 28.23 1.49
N LYS A 52 -13.24 29.02 2.17
CA LYS A 52 -13.04 30.45 1.89
C LYS A 52 -12.26 30.62 0.57
N GLY A 53 -12.98 30.51 -0.54
CA GLY A 53 -12.43 30.59 -1.90
C GLY A 53 -13.18 29.73 -2.91
N ASN A 54 -13.93 28.73 -2.45
CA ASN A 54 -14.70 27.83 -3.28
C ASN A 54 -16.20 28.15 -3.16
N LYS A 55 -16.79 28.77 -4.19
CA LYS A 55 -18.22 29.12 -4.20
C LYS A 55 -19.07 27.85 -4.07
N GLY A 56 -19.97 27.84 -3.09
CA GLY A 56 -20.88 26.71 -2.83
C GLY A 56 -20.24 25.54 -2.08
N ALA A 57 -18.98 25.65 -1.66
CA ALA A 57 -18.34 24.61 -0.86
C ALA A 57 -18.83 24.60 0.60
N VAL A 58 -18.75 23.43 1.23
CA VAL A 58 -19.11 23.25 2.64
C VAL A 58 -18.02 22.49 3.39
N ALA A 59 -17.81 22.86 4.65
CA ALA A 59 -16.92 22.13 5.56
C ALA A 59 -17.73 21.02 6.24
N ARG A 60 -17.53 19.76 5.81
CA ARG A 60 -18.17 18.58 6.38
C ARG A 60 -17.27 17.34 6.20
N LEU A 61 -17.38 16.40 7.13
CA LEU A 61 -16.56 15.18 7.14
C LEU A 61 -17.33 13.93 6.71
N ASP A 62 -18.64 14.02 6.54
CA ASP A 62 -19.55 12.88 6.36
C ASP A 62 -19.88 12.58 4.88
N ASN A 63 -19.25 13.27 3.93
CA ASN A 63 -19.52 13.02 2.51
C ASN A 63 -19.11 11.59 2.11
N PRO A 64 -20.05 10.78 1.58
CA PRO A 64 -19.82 9.35 1.34
C PRO A 64 -18.73 9.06 0.30
N ASP A 65 -18.57 9.92 -0.71
CA ASP A 65 -17.55 9.77 -1.75
C ASP A 65 -16.15 10.06 -1.18
N VAL A 66 -16.01 11.15 -0.42
CA VAL A 66 -14.74 11.50 0.23
C VAL A 66 -14.37 10.44 1.25
N GLU A 67 -15.30 10.02 2.10
CA GLU A 67 -15.05 9.00 3.13
C GLU A 67 -14.70 7.64 2.53
N ARG A 68 -15.25 7.30 1.37
CA ARG A 68 -14.86 6.09 0.63
C ARG A 68 -13.39 6.12 0.23
N VAL A 69 -12.92 7.20 -0.37
CA VAL A 69 -11.50 7.32 -0.75
C VAL A 69 -10.60 7.40 0.48
N ARG A 70 -11.04 8.08 1.55
CA ARG A 70 -10.30 8.11 2.83
C ARG A 70 -10.16 6.73 3.46
N ARG A 71 -11.21 5.91 3.47
CA ARG A 71 -11.12 4.52 3.98
C ARG A 71 -10.18 3.66 3.13
N LEU A 72 -10.18 3.87 1.82
CA LEU A 72 -9.21 3.21 0.92
C LEU A 72 -7.77 3.61 1.27
N HIS A 73 -7.51 4.93 1.41
CA HIS A 73 -6.20 5.44 1.78
C HIS A 73 -5.76 4.94 3.16
N ARG A 74 -6.67 4.93 4.14
CA ARG A 74 -6.42 4.39 5.47
C ARG A 74 -6.03 2.92 5.41
N ASN A 75 -6.71 2.11 4.60
CA ASN A 75 -6.33 0.71 4.43
C ASN A 75 -4.93 0.56 3.80
N ASP A 76 -4.54 1.44 2.87
CA ASP A 76 -3.15 1.47 2.38
C ASP A 76 -2.16 1.82 3.49
N LEU A 77 -2.46 2.81 4.34
CA LEU A 77 -1.63 3.20 5.48
C LEU A 77 -1.51 2.09 6.54
N GLU A 78 -2.50 1.22 6.68
CA GLU A 78 -2.45 0.08 7.59
C GLU A 78 -1.63 -1.11 7.03
N ASN A 79 -1.50 -1.23 5.70
CA ASN A 79 -0.91 -2.41 5.05
C ASN A 79 0.46 -2.17 4.41
N ILE A 80 0.64 -1.05 3.71
CA ILE A 80 1.88 -0.75 2.98
C ILE A 80 3.06 -0.57 3.95
N PRO A 81 2.96 0.20 5.05
CA PRO A 81 4.05 0.31 6.01
C PRO A 81 4.48 -1.04 6.61
N ALA A 82 3.51 -1.92 6.92
CA ALA A 82 3.81 -3.27 7.40
C ALA A 82 4.61 -4.07 6.35
N PHE A 83 4.22 -3.99 5.07
CA PHE A 83 4.97 -4.61 3.98
C PHE A 83 6.36 -4.01 3.80
N LEU A 84 6.52 -2.68 3.93
CA LEU A 84 7.84 -2.04 3.82
C LEU A 84 8.79 -2.55 4.92
N VAL A 85 8.31 -2.64 6.15
CA VAL A 85 9.14 -3.13 7.26
C VAL A 85 9.42 -4.63 7.12
N VAL A 86 8.38 -5.45 6.99
CA VAL A 86 8.51 -6.92 6.92
C VAL A 86 9.24 -7.34 5.65
N GLY A 87 8.96 -6.71 4.51
CA GLY A 87 9.61 -7.01 3.24
C GLY A 87 11.10 -6.69 3.29
N LEU A 88 11.51 -5.58 3.92
CA LEU A 88 12.92 -5.27 4.12
C LEU A 88 13.60 -6.31 5.01
N LEU A 89 12.99 -6.67 6.14
CA LEU A 89 13.52 -7.72 7.02
C LEU A 89 13.64 -9.06 6.31
N TYR A 90 12.65 -9.41 5.48
CA TYR A 90 12.65 -10.62 4.67
C TYR A 90 13.76 -10.63 3.62
N VAL A 91 14.11 -9.50 2.99
CA VAL A 91 15.29 -9.41 2.10
C VAL A 91 16.58 -9.78 2.85
N LEU A 92 16.69 -9.37 4.12
CA LEU A 92 17.88 -9.60 4.95
C LEU A 92 18.03 -11.08 5.40
N THR A 93 16.99 -11.92 5.27
CA THR A 93 17.11 -13.35 5.58
C THR A 93 17.74 -14.16 4.44
N GLY A 94 18.12 -13.52 3.34
CA GLY A 94 18.67 -14.19 2.15
C GLY A 94 17.72 -15.21 1.49
N PRO A 95 16.45 -14.86 1.23
CA PRO A 95 15.47 -15.80 0.71
C PRO A 95 15.77 -16.17 -0.74
N SER A 96 15.18 -17.28 -1.20
CA SER A 96 15.23 -17.67 -2.62
C SER A 96 14.67 -16.53 -3.51
N PRO A 97 15.41 -16.06 -4.53
CA PRO A 97 15.00 -14.92 -5.34
C PRO A 97 13.65 -15.09 -6.02
N GLY A 98 13.36 -16.28 -6.56
CA GLY A 98 12.09 -16.56 -7.22
C GLY A 98 10.90 -16.41 -6.26
N VAL A 99 11.02 -16.96 -5.05
CA VAL A 99 9.97 -16.89 -4.04
C VAL A 99 9.77 -15.46 -3.55
N ALA A 100 10.86 -14.73 -3.29
CA ALA A 100 10.80 -13.36 -2.82
C ALA A 100 10.14 -12.40 -3.84
N VAL A 101 10.54 -12.50 -5.11
CA VAL A 101 9.95 -11.70 -6.19
C VAL A 101 8.44 -11.97 -6.32
N TRP A 102 8.00 -13.22 -6.17
CA TRP A 102 6.57 -13.54 -6.19
C TRP A 102 5.81 -12.94 -5.02
N HIS A 103 6.37 -12.94 -3.80
CA HIS A 103 5.75 -12.23 -2.66
C HIS A 103 5.56 -10.75 -2.99
N PHE A 104 6.59 -10.07 -3.49
CA PHE A 104 6.49 -8.64 -3.81
C PHE A 104 5.48 -8.36 -4.93
N ARG A 105 5.43 -9.21 -5.96
CA ARG A 105 4.45 -9.13 -7.07
C ARG A 105 3.02 -9.32 -6.58
N VAL A 106 2.76 -10.37 -5.81
CA VAL A 106 1.42 -10.68 -5.29
C VAL A 106 0.96 -9.55 -4.38
N PHE A 107 1.83 -9.07 -3.48
CA PHE A 107 1.50 -7.93 -2.65
C PHE A 107 1.14 -6.70 -3.49
N ALA A 108 2.03 -6.27 -4.39
CA ALA A 108 1.78 -5.08 -5.21
C ALA A 108 0.50 -5.19 -6.07
N ALA A 109 0.33 -6.32 -6.76
CA ALA A 109 -0.87 -6.58 -7.57
C ALA A 109 -2.14 -6.57 -6.73
N SER A 110 -2.12 -7.22 -5.55
CA SER A 110 -3.25 -7.25 -4.63
C SER A 110 -3.66 -5.85 -4.16
N ARG A 111 -2.69 -4.95 -3.88
CA ARG A 111 -2.97 -3.57 -3.47
C ARG A 111 -3.56 -2.73 -4.60
N CYS A 112 -3.05 -2.89 -5.81
CA CYS A 112 -3.59 -2.23 -7.00
C CYS A 112 -5.03 -2.69 -7.28
N LEU A 113 -5.28 -4.00 -7.31
CA LEU A 113 -6.61 -4.58 -7.54
C LEU A 113 -7.58 -4.27 -6.40
N HIS A 114 -7.12 -4.23 -5.14
CA HIS A 114 -7.91 -3.76 -4.01
C HIS A 114 -8.36 -2.31 -4.21
N THR A 115 -7.44 -1.43 -4.64
CA THR A 115 -7.75 -0.01 -4.94
C THR A 115 -8.84 0.11 -6.00
N VAL A 116 -8.69 -0.61 -7.13
CA VAL A 116 -9.67 -0.59 -8.23
C VAL A 116 -11.03 -1.14 -7.78
N SER A 117 -11.06 -2.29 -7.11
CA SER A 117 -12.30 -2.90 -6.64
C SER A 117 -13.02 -2.07 -5.56
N TYR A 118 -12.26 -1.36 -4.72
CA TYR A 118 -12.81 -0.46 -3.70
C TYR A 118 -13.54 0.73 -4.34
N LEU A 119 -12.90 1.37 -5.33
CA LEU A 119 -13.51 2.49 -6.07
C LEU A 119 -14.71 2.03 -6.90
N ALA A 120 -14.64 0.84 -7.52
CA ALA A 120 -15.71 0.27 -8.33
C ALA A 120 -16.85 -0.40 -7.53
N SER A 121 -16.81 -0.39 -6.18
CA SER A 121 -17.78 -1.08 -5.32
C SER A 121 -17.93 -2.59 -5.59
N ARG A 122 -16.91 -3.26 -6.13
CA ARG A 122 -17.02 -4.67 -6.55
C ARG A 122 -16.70 -5.62 -5.40
N GLN A 123 -17.75 -6.16 -4.78
CA GLN A 123 -17.66 -7.39 -3.98
C GLN A 123 -17.66 -8.61 -4.92
N PRO A 124 -17.06 -9.75 -4.53
CA PRO A 124 -16.24 -10.02 -3.35
C PRO A 124 -14.75 -9.65 -3.53
N HIS A 125 -14.38 -9.11 -4.70
CA HIS A 125 -13.01 -8.82 -5.12
C HIS A 125 -12.22 -7.99 -4.11
N ARG A 126 -12.87 -7.04 -3.43
CA ARG A 126 -12.23 -6.26 -2.36
C ARG A 126 -11.65 -7.15 -1.26
N VAL A 127 -12.45 -8.08 -0.73
CA VAL A 127 -12.01 -8.96 0.37
C VAL A 127 -10.93 -9.91 -0.12
N LEU A 128 -11.10 -10.50 -1.31
CA LEU A 128 -10.12 -11.42 -1.89
C LEU A 128 -8.76 -10.74 -2.10
N CYS A 129 -8.74 -9.53 -2.65
CA CYS A 129 -7.50 -8.77 -2.86
C CYS A 129 -6.86 -8.37 -1.53
N PHE A 130 -7.66 -7.96 -0.54
CA PHE A 130 -7.16 -7.67 0.79
C PHE A 130 -6.50 -8.89 1.44
N SER A 131 -7.18 -10.04 1.42
CA SER A 131 -6.66 -11.30 1.98
C SER A 131 -5.38 -11.75 1.30
N ALA A 132 -5.28 -11.64 -0.04
CA ALA A 132 -4.06 -12.00 -0.76
C ALA A 132 -2.84 -11.17 -0.31
N GLY A 133 -3.02 -9.84 -0.17
CA GLY A 133 -1.98 -8.95 0.34
C GLY A 133 -1.58 -9.25 1.77
N LEU A 134 -2.58 -9.45 2.65
CA LEU A 134 -2.36 -9.78 4.06
C LEU A 134 -1.59 -11.09 4.24
N LEU A 135 -2.02 -12.16 3.57
CA LEU A 135 -1.37 -13.48 3.64
C LEU A 135 0.07 -13.43 3.15
N THR A 136 0.36 -12.61 2.14
CA THR A 136 1.72 -12.40 1.63
C THR A 136 2.62 -11.77 2.69
N THR A 137 2.14 -10.74 3.39
CA THR A 137 2.89 -10.08 4.47
C THR A 137 3.07 -11.03 5.67
N ILE A 138 2.04 -11.79 6.03
CA ILE A 138 2.13 -12.80 7.11
C ILE A 138 3.17 -13.87 6.76
N SER A 139 3.17 -14.39 5.53
CA SER A 139 4.14 -15.38 5.07
C SER A 139 5.58 -14.91 5.27
N MET A 140 5.88 -13.68 4.83
CA MET A 140 7.21 -13.09 5.02
C MET A 140 7.55 -12.87 6.50
N ALA A 141 6.60 -12.37 7.29
CA ALA A 141 6.82 -12.15 8.72
C ALA A 141 7.11 -13.46 9.47
N VAL A 142 6.35 -14.51 9.18
CA VAL A 142 6.55 -15.85 9.74
C VAL A 142 7.92 -16.41 9.35
N HIS A 143 8.36 -16.22 8.11
CA HIS A 143 9.71 -16.61 7.69
C HIS A 143 10.81 -15.84 8.45
N VAL A 144 10.65 -14.52 8.61
CA VAL A 144 11.57 -13.70 9.41
C VAL A 144 11.64 -14.19 10.86
N LEU A 145 10.50 -14.55 11.46
CA LEU A 145 10.46 -15.11 12.82
C LEU A 145 11.16 -16.47 12.92
N MET A 146 11.04 -17.34 11.91
CA MET A 146 11.71 -18.65 11.90
C MET A 146 13.23 -18.54 11.75
N VAL A 147 13.72 -17.54 11.03
CA VAL A 147 15.16 -17.28 10.89
C VAL A 147 15.70 -16.55 12.13
N GLY A 148 14.88 -15.72 12.76
CA GLY A 148 15.18 -15.07 14.03
C GLY A 148 15.31 -16.06 15.18
N THR A 149 16.02 -15.66 16.22
CA THR A 149 16.11 -16.43 17.47
C THR A 149 14.94 -16.06 18.38
N LEU A 150 13.95 -16.95 18.50
CA LEU A 150 12.91 -16.91 19.52
C LEU A 150 13.17 -17.99 20.58
#